data_AF-A0A0U1M2H0-F1
#
_entry.id   AF-A0A0U1M2H0-F1
#
_cell.length_a   1.000
_cell.length_b   1.000
_cell.length_c   1.000
_cell.angle_alpha   90.00
_cell.angle_beta   90.00
_cell.angle_gamma   90.00
#
_symmetry.space_group_name_H-M   'P 1'
#
loop_
_entity.id
_entity.type
_entity.pdbx_description
1 polymer ?
#
loop_
_entity_poly.entity_id
_entity_poly.type
_entity_poly.pdbx_seq_one_letter_code
_entity_poly.pdbx_strand_id
1 'polypeptide(L)'
;MRQSFISWKDYMGLHLVASLDKVPFAPPYSHSAKEPDRCVIPGSSKVPTIVVEAGWSESRSQLHEDMKLWLTGGRPDVQLVIVLKWTKGLEDRVEGDVEVFERDASGSPRSVQRETVYPTPAHAAQQAIRITKRHLWGRHLPAGYDGNEGFDLSLDLLREIALRALHSQGCSPA
;
A
#
# COMPACT_ATOMS: atom_id res chain seq x y z
N MET A 1 -21.66 20.12 8.22
CA MET A 1 -20.20 19.89 8.24
C MET A 1 -19.94 18.57 7.54
N ARG A 2 -19.07 18.52 6.51
CA ARG A 2 -18.66 17.23 5.94
C ARG A 2 -17.81 16.52 6.99
N GLN A 3 -18.23 15.33 7.39
CA GLN A 3 -17.43 14.46 8.24
C GLN A 3 -16.17 14.10 7.45
N SER A 4 -14.99 14.28 8.05
CA SER A 4 -13.74 13.86 7.43
C SER A 4 -13.72 12.34 7.34
N PHE A 5 -13.25 11.80 6.21
CA PHE A 5 -13.13 10.35 6.02
C PHE A 5 -12.33 9.69 7.17
N ILE A 6 -11.24 10.32 7.61
CA ILE A 6 -10.55 9.97 8.85
C ILE A 6 -11.06 10.90 9.95
N SER A 7 -11.84 10.35 10.88
CA SER A 7 -12.26 11.03 12.10
C SER A 7 -11.15 10.99 13.17
N TRP A 8 -11.30 11.78 14.24
CA TRP A 8 -10.39 11.69 15.39
C TRP A 8 -10.37 10.28 16.01
N LYS A 9 -11.51 9.60 16.05
CA LYS A 9 -11.60 8.22 16.53
C LYS A 9 -10.80 7.26 15.64
N ASP A 10 -10.79 7.50 14.33
CA ASP A 10 -9.97 6.71 13.41
C ASP A 10 -8.49 6.94 13.63
N TYR A 11 -8.09 8.20 13.79
CA TYR A 11 -6.70 8.56 14.08
C TYR A 11 -6.19 7.91 15.38
N MET A 12 -7.04 7.79 16.40
CA MET A 12 -6.70 7.11 17.66
C MET A 12 -6.68 5.58 17.54
N GLY A 13 -7.37 5.00 16.58
CA GLY A 13 -7.51 3.55 16.45
C GLY A 13 -6.77 2.93 15.26
N LEU A 14 -6.10 3.72 14.44
CA LEU A 14 -5.23 3.27 13.35
C LEU A 14 -3.80 3.74 13.59
N HIS A 15 -2.85 2.82 13.48
CA HIS A 15 -1.43 3.12 13.55
C HIS A 15 -0.84 3.07 12.14
N LEU A 16 -0.18 4.16 11.74
CA LEU A 16 0.63 4.23 10.53
C LEU A 16 2.07 4.05 10.96
N VAL A 17 2.70 2.93 10.59
CA VAL A 17 4.03 2.60 11.08
C VAL A 17 5.04 2.39 9.96
N ALA A 18 6.27 2.80 10.26
CA ALA A 18 7.40 2.73 9.35
C ALA A 18 8.01 1.33 9.27
N SER A 19 7.93 0.56 10.36
CA SER A 19 8.07 -0.89 10.33
C SER A 19 7.61 -1.50 11.65
N LEU A 20 7.33 -2.80 11.63
CA LEU A 20 7.01 -3.63 12.79
C LEU A 20 8.16 -4.61 13.06
N ASP A 21 8.10 -5.30 14.19
CA ASP A 21 8.66 -6.66 14.25
C ASP A 21 8.10 -7.51 13.11
N LYS A 22 8.88 -8.50 12.64
CA LYS A 22 8.44 -9.39 11.56
C LYS A 22 7.06 -10.00 11.86
N VAL A 23 6.13 -9.86 10.91
CA VAL A 23 4.80 -10.46 10.97
C VAL A 23 4.90 -11.90 10.47
N PRO A 24 4.63 -12.92 11.31
CA PRO A 24 4.59 -14.30 10.87
C PRO A 24 3.32 -14.59 10.08
N PHE A 25 3.41 -15.52 9.12
CA PHE A 25 2.31 -15.84 8.23
C PHE A 25 1.63 -17.18 8.54
N ALA A 26 0.37 -17.29 8.14
CA ALA A 26 -0.38 -18.55 8.17
C ALA A 26 -0.03 -19.43 6.94
N PRO A 27 -0.45 -20.71 6.90
CA PRO A 27 -0.30 -21.55 5.70
C PRO A 27 -0.81 -20.87 4.42
N PRO A 28 -0.10 -21.03 3.29
CA PRO A 28 1.02 -21.95 3.05
C PRO A 28 2.40 -21.42 3.49
N TYR A 29 2.47 -20.25 4.13
CA TYR A 29 3.71 -19.55 4.46
C TYR A 29 4.06 -19.61 5.96
N SER A 30 3.70 -20.69 6.64
CA SER A 30 3.86 -20.84 8.11
C SER A 30 5.31 -20.78 8.62
N HIS A 31 6.30 -20.84 7.72
CA HIS A 31 7.73 -20.72 8.04
C HIS A 31 8.33 -19.40 7.55
N SER A 32 7.50 -18.45 7.15
CA SER A 32 7.91 -17.15 6.64
C SER A 32 7.37 -16.05 7.55
N ALA A 33 8.14 -14.97 7.65
CA ALA A 33 7.73 -13.76 8.31
C ALA A 33 8.39 -12.57 7.59
N LYS A 34 7.69 -11.46 7.49
CA LYS A 34 8.18 -10.26 6.81
C LYS A 34 7.84 -8.99 7.59
N GLU A 35 8.68 -8.00 7.39
CA GLU A 35 8.50 -6.65 7.91
C GLU A 35 8.03 -5.76 6.74
N PRO A 36 6.92 -5.02 6.88
CA PRO A 36 6.43 -4.17 5.80
C PRO A 36 7.22 -2.87 5.74
N ASP A 37 7.44 -2.32 4.53
CA ASP A 37 8.09 -1.01 4.39
C ASP A 37 7.24 0.11 4.96
N ARG A 38 5.91 0.06 4.79
CA ARG A 38 4.94 0.85 5.55
C ARG A 38 3.66 0.05 5.71
N CYS A 39 2.92 0.31 6.78
CA CYS A 39 1.60 -0.31 6.92
C CYS A 39 0.62 0.50 7.77
N VAL A 40 -0.65 0.14 7.65
CA VAL A 40 -1.75 0.57 8.52
C VAL A 40 -2.19 -0.60 9.37
N ILE A 41 -2.30 -0.39 10.68
CA ILE A 41 -2.68 -1.41 11.66
C ILE A 41 -3.83 -0.89 12.53
N PRO A 42 -4.96 -1.60 12.62
CA PRO A 42 -5.96 -1.34 13.65
C PRO A 42 -5.36 -1.56 15.04
N GLY A 43 -5.58 -0.64 15.99
CA GLY A 43 -4.92 -0.67 17.32
C GLY A 43 -5.17 -1.92 18.16
N SER A 44 -6.19 -2.72 17.81
CA SER A 44 -6.45 -4.03 18.42
C SER A 44 -5.74 -5.21 17.75
N SER A 45 -4.91 -4.97 16.73
CA SER A 45 -4.26 -5.98 15.89
C SER A 45 -2.74 -5.86 15.95
N LYS A 46 -2.05 -6.98 15.70
CA LYS A 46 -0.60 -7.03 15.43
C LYS A 46 -0.28 -7.25 13.95
N VAL A 47 -1.30 -7.50 13.13
CA VAL A 47 -1.18 -7.75 11.70
C VAL A 47 -1.77 -6.55 10.96
N PRO A 48 -1.08 -6.01 9.95
CA PRO A 48 -1.57 -4.87 9.19
C PRO A 48 -2.79 -5.22 8.33
N THR A 49 -3.58 -4.20 8.02
CA THR A 49 -4.70 -4.29 7.06
C THR A 49 -4.33 -3.72 5.70
N ILE A 50 -3.46 -2.72 5.66
CA ILE A 50 -2.85 -2.20 4.43
C ILE A 50 -1.34 -2.31 4.55
N VAL A 51 -0.69 -2.86 3.53
CA VAL A 51 0.77 -2.93 3.44
C VAL A 51 1.23 -2.15 2.21
N VAL A 52 2.35 -1.45 2.34
CA VAL A 52 3.08 -0.84 1.22
C VAL A 52 4.45 -1.50 1.16
N GLU A 53 4.84 -1.94 -0.04
CA GLU A 53 6.18 -2.42 -0.37
C GLU A 53 6.75 -1.52 -1.47
N ALA A 54 7.96 -1.03 -1.29
CA ALA A 54 8.62 -0.12 -2.22
C ALA A 54 9.97 -0.68 -2.65
N GLY A 55 10.07 -1.12 -3.90
CA GLY A 55 11.29 -1.69 -4.44
C GLY A 55 12.12 -0.71 -5.25
N TRP A 56 13.40 -0.59 -4.90
CA TRP A 56 14.41 0.11 -5.70
C TRP A 56 15.25 -0.90 -6.49
N SER A 57 15.93 -1.79 -5.77
CA SER A 57 16.78 -2.84 -6.33
C SER A 57 16.00 -4.12 -6.63
N GLU A 58 14.87 -4.31 -5.95
CA GLU A 58 13.98 -5.44 -6.09
C GLU A 58 13.36 -5.46 -7.49
N SER A 59 13.38 -6.64 -8.11
CA SER A 59 12.63 -6.88 -9.34
C SER A 59 11.13 -6.88 -9.07
N ARG A 60 10.32 -6.62 -10.10
CA ARG A 60 8.85 -6.67 -9.97
C ARG A 60 8.35 -8.04 -9.51
N SER A 61 8.96 -9.13 -9.98
CA SER A 61 8.59 -10.48 -9.55
C SER A 61 8.84 -10.69 -8.06
N GLN A 62 9.95 -10.19 -7.51
CA GLN A 62 10.21 -10.25 -6.07
C GLN A 62 9.15 -9.48 -5.28
N LEU A 63 8.80 -8.26 -5.70
CA LEU A 63 7.73 -7.48 -5.05
C LEU A 63 6.36 -8.17 -5.14
N HIS A 64 6.10 -8.89 -6.23
CA HIS A 64 4.88 -9.69 -6.37
C HIS A 64 4.89 -10.92 -5.45
N GLU A 65 6.03 -11.57 -5.22
CA GLU A 65 6.13 -12.63 -4.21
C GLU A 65 5.92 -12.10 -2.79
N ASP A 66 6.47 -10.92 -2.47
CA ASP A 66 6.22 -10.24 -1.20
C ASP A 66 4.72 -9.91 -1.02
N MET A 67 4.08 -9.38 -2.06
CA MET A 67 2.64 -9.15 -2.07
C MET A 67 1.84 -10.44 -1.84
N LYS A 68 2.24 -11.57 -2.44
CA LYS A 68 1.58 -12.87 -2.23
C LYS A 68 1.71 -13.34 -0.79
N LEU A 69 2.89 -13.19 -0.17
CA LEU A 69 3.09 -13.47 1.26
C LEU A 69 2.08 -12.70 2.11
N TRP A 70 1.95 -11.40 1.87
CA TRP A 70 1.02 -10.54 2.59
C TRP A 70 -0.44 -10.91 2.38
N LEU A 71 -0.91 -11.02 1.13
CA LEU A 71 -2.34 -11.27 0.86
C LEU A 71 -2.78 -12.70 1.15
N THR A 72 -1.89 -13.69 1.03
CA THR A 72 -2.22 -15.09 1.25
C THR A 72 -1.90 -15.51 2.70
N GLY A 73 -0.69 -15.20 3.17
CA GLY A 73 -0.23 -15.55 4.50
C GLY A 73 -0.80 -14.66 5.60
N GLY A 74 -1.09 -13.39 5.29
CA GLY A 74 -1.67 -12.41 6.22
C GLY A 74 -3.20 -12.48 6.33
N ARG A 75 -3.85 -13.54 5.83
CA ARG A 75 -5.29 -13.73 5.97
C ARG A 75 -5.71 -13.92 7.44
N PRO A 76 -6.90 -13.45 7.84
CA PRO A 76 -7.84 -12.66 7.04
C PRO A 76 -7.56 -11.14 7.14
N ASP A 77 -6.48 -10.73 7.81
CA ASP A 77 -6.26 -9.36 8.28
C ASP A 77 -5.78 -8.40 7.20
N VAL A 78 -4.77 -8.77 6.41
CA VAL A 78 -4.28 -7.92 5.31
C VAL A 78 -5.38 -7.83 4.26
N GLN A 79 -5.91 -6.64 3.99
CA GLN A 79 -6.95 -6.41 2.98
C GLN A 79 -6.35 -5.99 1.63
N LEU A 80 -5.29 -5.19 1.65
CA LEU A 80 -4.77 -4.50 0.48
C LEU A 80 -3.25 -4.37 0.55
N VAL A 81 -2.57 -4.57 -0.58
CA VAL A 81 -1.12 -4.36 -0.71
C VAL A 81 -0.87 -3.37 -1.85
N ILE A 82 -0.11 -2.31 -1.56
CA ILE A 82 0.34 -1.31 -2.52
C ILE A 82 1.81 -1.58 -2.81
N VAL A 83 2.13 -1.90 -4.07
CA VAL A 83 3.50 -2.11 -4.53
C VAL A 83 3.95 -0.88 -5.29
N LEU A 84 4.99 -0.21 -4.81
CA LEU A 84 5.71 0.83 -5.53
C LEU A 84 6.96 0.23 -6.14
N LYS A 85 7.16 0.40 -7.45
CA LYS A 85 8.39 -0.03 -8.11
C LYS A 85 9.05 1.16 -8.77
N TRP A 86 10.30 1.39 -8.42
CA TRP A 86 11.16 2.41 -9.00
C TRP A 86 12.26 1.75 -9.82
N THR A 87 12.54 2.29 -11.01
CA THR A 87 13.58 1.78 -11.90
C THR A 87 14.48 2.93 -12.32
N LYS A 88 15.75 2.85 -11.92
CA LYS A 88 16.77 3.82 -12.34
C LYS A 88 17.28 3.47 -13.74
N GLY A 89 17.06 4.39 -14.68
CA GLY A 89 17.56 4.34 -16.05
C GLY A 89 18.89 5.08 -16.21
N LEU A 90 19.14 5.53 -17.45
CA LEU A 90 20.31 6.33 -17.79
C LEU A 90 20.22 7.74 -17.18
N GLU A 91 21.37 8.39 -17.01
CA GLU A 91 21.47 9.79 -16.53
C GLU A 91 20.75 10.03 -15.19
N ASP A 92 20.70 9.01 -14.33
CA ASP A 92 20.02 9.05 -13.04
C ASP A 92 18.53 9.40 -13.12
N ARG A 93 17.89 9.14 -14.28
CA ARG A 93 16.46 9.27 -14.53
C ARG A 93 15.71 8.08 -13.97
N VAL A 94 14.61 8.30 -13.26
CA VAL A 94 13.89 7.25 -12.54
C VAL A 94 12.44 7.17 -12.99
N GLU A 95 12.08 6.01 -13.52
CA GLU A 95 10.69 5.63 -13.76
C GLU A 95 10.07 5.07 -12.48
N GLY A 96 8.76 5.22 -12.35
CA GLY A 96 8.04 4.69 -11.20
C GLY A 96 6.59 4.39 -11.51
N ASP A 97 6.09 3.29 -10.95
CA ASP A 97 4.67 2.97 -10.96
C ASP A 97 4.20 2.45 -9.60
N VAL A 98 2.88 2.45 -9.45
CA VAL A 98 2.18 1.87 -8.31
C VAL A 98 1.21 0.82 -8.79
N GLU A 99 1.15 -0.30 -8.09
CA GLU A 99 0.21 -1.39 -8.35
C GLU A 99 -0.49 -1.77 -7.06
N VAL A 100 -1.81 -1.88 -7.11
CA VAL A 100 -2.67 -2.16 -5.95
C VAL A 100 -3.24 -3.56 -6.11
N PHE A 101 -3.09 -4.36 -5.05
CA PHE A 101 -3.53 -5.74 -5.00
C PHE A 101 -4.53 -5.96 -3.89
N GLU A 102 -5.56 -6.74 -4.21
CA GLU A 102 -6.55 -7.26 -3.28
C GLU A 102 -6.73 -8.77 -3.51
N ARG A 103 -7.55 -9.42 -2.69
CA ARG A 103 -7.99 -10.79 -2.99
C ARG A 103 -9.28 -10.75 -3.80
N ASP A 104 -9.37 -11.61 -4.81
CA ASP A 104 -10.63 -11.87 -5.50
C ASP A 104 -11.59 -12.72 -4.63
N ALA A 105 -12.76 -13.04 -5.19
CA ALA A 105 -13.77 -13.85 -4.51
C ALA A 105 -13.31 -15.28 -4.15
N SER A 106 -12.29 -15.81 -4.83
CA SER A 106 -11.67 -17.11 -4.50
C SER A 106 -10.62 -17.01 -3.39
N GLY A 107 -10.29 -15.79 -2.96
CA GLY A 107 -9.23 -15.51 -2.00
C GLY A 107 -7.84 -15.42 -2.64
N SER A 108 -7.75 -15.38 -3.97
CA SER A 108 -6.49 -15.31 -4.71
C SER A 108 -6.06 -13.86 -4.91
N PRO A 109 -4.77 -13.52 -4.75
CA PRO A 109 -4.27 -12.18 -5.04
C PRO A 109 -4.51 -11.75 -6.49
N ARG A 110 -4.99 -10.52 -6.68
CA ARG A 110 -5.32 -9.91 -7.97
C ARG A 110 -4.90 -8.44 -7.98
N SER A 111 -4.26 -8.00 -9.06
CA SER A 111 -4.06 -6.58 -9.35
C SER A 111 -5.40 -5.92 -9.67
N VAL A 112 -5.79 -4.91 -8.89
CA VAL A 112 -7.05 -4.17 -9.06
C VAL A 112 -6.83 -2.80 -9.71
N GLN A 113 -5.62 -2.26 -9.61
CA GLN A 113 -5.25 -0.98 -10.21
C GLN A 113 -3.74 -0.94 -10.45
N ARG A 114 -3.32 -0.29 -11.54
CA ARG A 114 -1.91 0.03 -11.79
C ARG A 114 -1.82 1.40 -12.44
N GLU A 115 -0.94 2.25 -11.93
CA GLU A 115 -0.79 3.64 -12.34
C GLU A 115 0.67 4.03 -12.49
N THR A 116 1.00 4.77 -13.55
CA THR A 116 2.34 5.36 -13.70
C THR A 116 2.49 6.58 -12.78
N VAL A 117 3.56 6.61 -11.99
CA VAL A 117 3.95 7.76 -11.17
C VAL A 117 4.88 8.66 -11.97
N TYR A 118 5.99 8.11 -12.49
CA TYR A 118 6.94 8.78 -13.38
C TYR A 118 7.27 7.93 -14.62
N PRO A 119 7.37 8.54 -15.82
CA PRO A 119 7.11 9.96 -16.13
C PRO A 119 5.67 10.35 -15.80
N THR A 120 5.44 11.64 -15.49
CA THR A 120 4.09 12.10 -15.12
C THR A 120 3.17 11.95 -16.34
N PRO A 121 2.11 11.12 -16.27
CA PRO A 121 1.25 10.88 -17.42
C PRO A 121 0.34 12.09 -17.69
N ALA A 122 -0.12 12.25 -18.93
CA ALA A 122 -1.01 13.35 -19.32
C ALA A 122 -2.34 13.39 -18.54
N HIS A 123 -2.79 12.24 -18.03
CA HIS A 123 -4.01 12.09 -17.23
C HIS A 123 -3.71 12.10 -15.72
N ALA A 124 -2.56 12.62 -15.28
CA ALA A 124 -2.12 12.60 -13.87
C ALA A 124 -3.16 13.13 -12.89
N ALA A 125 -3.87 14.21 -13.24
CA ALA A 125 -4.89 14.83 -12.40
C ALA A 125 -6.13 13.95 -12.15
N GLN A 126 -6.27 12.84 -12.88
CA GLN A 126 -7.38 11.88 -12.73
C GLN A 126 -6.97 10.64 -11.93
N GLN A 127 -5.67 10.46 -11.67
CA GLN A 127 -5.18 9.27 -11.00
C GLN A 127 -5.32 9.39 -9.48
N ALA A 128 -5.92 8.37 -8.88
CA ALA A 128 -5.97 8.22 -7.43
C ALA A 128 -6.14 6.75 -7.06
N ILE A 129 -5.72 6.38 -5.85
CA ILE A 129 -5.95 5.03 -5.31
C ILE A 129 -7.09 5.10 -4.30
N ARG A 130 -8.19 4.40 -4.58
CA ARG A 130 -9.35 4.34 -3.70
C ARG A 130 -9.08 3.42 -2.50
N ILE A 131 -9.18 3.96 -1.29
CA ILE A 131 -9.12 3.21 -0.03
C ILE A 131 -10.47 3.32 0.68
N THR A 132 -10.99 2.20 1.17
CA THR A 132 -12.25 2.17 1.91
C THR A 132 -12.03 2.02 3.42
N LYS A 133 -13.06 2.29 4.22
CA LYS A 133 -13.07 1.93 5.66
C LYS A 133 -12.83 0.44 5.85
N ARG A 134 -13.38 -0.42 4.97
CA ARG A 134 -13.11 -1.85 5.00
C ARG A 134 -11.63 -2.16 4.78
N HIS A 135 -10.94 -1.45 3.88
CA HIS A 135 -9.49 -1.63 3.69
C HIS A 135 -8.70 -1.25 4.94
N LEU A 136 -9.05 -0.13 5.59
CA LEU A 136 -8.34 0.33 6.79
C LEU A 136 -8.54 -0.59 7.99
N TRP A 137 -9.74 -1.11 8.18
CA TRP A 137 -10.09 -1.82 9.42
C TRP A 137 -10.24 -3.33 9.26
N GLY A 138 -10.48 -3.85 8.05
CA GLY A 138 -10.76 -5.26 7.80
C GLY A 138 -11.90 -5.78 8.68
N ARG A 139 -11.61 -6.83 9.46
CA ARG A 139 -12.53 -7.42 10.45
C ARG A 139 -12.70 -6.56 11.71
N HIS A 140 -11.82 -5.59 11.94
CA HIS A 140 -11.87 -4.68 13.09
C HIS A 140 -12.72 -3.43 12.82
N LEU A 141 -13.53 -3.41 11.75
CA LEU A 141 -14.36 -2.27 11.39
C LEU A 141 -15.28 -1.91 12.58
N PRO A 142 -15.21 -0.67 13.10
CA PRO A 142 -16.05 -0.25 14.20
C PRO A 142 -17.54 -0.36 13.87
N ALA A 143 -18.35 -0.75 14.86
CA ALA A 143 -19.80 -0.83 14.69
C ALA A 143 -20.39 0.52 14.26
N GLY A 144 -21.31 0.48 13.29
CA GLY A 144 -21.96 1.67 12.72
C GLY A 144 -21.18 2.36 11.60
N TYR A 145 -19.97 1.92 11.27
CA TYR A 145 -19.25 2.43 10.10
C TYR A 145 -19.78 1.82 8.81
N ASP A 146 -19.89 2.64 7.76
CA ASP A 146 -20.04 2.14 6.40
C ASP A 146 -18.67 1.67 5.88
N GLY A 147 -18.52 0.36 5.68
CA GLY A 147 -17.29 -0.22 5.16
C GLY A 147 -16.95 0.23 3.73
N ASN A 148 -17.93 0.69 2.95
CA ASN A 148 -17.77 1.13 1.57
C ASN A 148 -17.46 2.63 1.46
N GLU A 149 -17.60 3.38 2.55
CA GLU A 149 -17.10 4.75 2.61
C GLU A 149 -15.62 4.71 2.24
N GLY A 150 -15.19 5.60 1.36
CA GLY A 150 -13.81 5.61 0.91
C GLY A 150 -13.25 7.00 0.66
N PHE A 151 -11.96 6.99 0.42
CA PHE A 151 -11.10 8.14 0.20
C PHE A 151 -10.07 7.84 -0.88
N ASP A 152 -9.71 8.87 -1.62
CA ASP A 152 -8.83 8.76 -2.77
C ASP A 152 -7.43 9.26 -2.36
N LEU A 153 -6.46 8.35 -2.33
CA LEU A 153 -5.06 8.70 -2.13
C LEU A 153 -4.54 9.44 -3.37
N SER A 154 -3.98 10.63 -3.16
CA SER A 154 -3.46 11.47 -4.24
C SER A 154 -2.14 10.93 -4.80
N LEU A 155 -2.11 10.64 -6.10
CA LEU A 155 -0.86 10.32 -6.79
C LEU A 155 0.03 11.54 -7.01
N ASP A 156 -0.55 12.75 -7.04
CA ASP A 156 0.25 13.98 -7.10
C ASP A 156 1.04 14.20 -5.81
N LEU A 157 0.43 13.96 -4.65
CA LEU A 157 1.16 14.01 -3.38
C LEU A 157 2.25 12.94 -3.32
N LEU A 158 1.98 11.74 -3.86
CA LEU A 158 3.00 10.69 -3.99
C LEU A 158 4.17 11.15 -4.87
N ARG A 159 3.90 11.78 -6.03
CA ARG A 159 4.92 12.38 -6.90
C ARG A 159 5.75 13.40 -6.14
N GLU A 160 5.13 14.34 -5.43
CA GLU A 160 5.85 15.36 -4.67
C GLU A 160 6.78 14.76 -3.60
N ILE A 161 6.31 13.72 -2.88
CA ILE A 161 7.13 13.00 -1.90
C ILE A 161 8.28 12.27 -2.60
N ALA A 162 7.98 11.55 -3.68
CA ALA A 162 8.97 10.81 -4.45
C ALA A 162 10.02 11.74 -5.06
N LEU A 163 9.65 12.90 -5.61
CA LEU A 163 10.56 13.91 -6.15
C LEU A 163 11.61 14.32 -5.12
N ARG A 164 11.18 14.62 -3.89
CA ARG A 164 12.10 14.97 -2.79
C ARG A 164 13.06 13.83 -2.46
N ALA A 165 12.55 12.59 -2.41
CA ALA A 165 13.37 11.41 -2.15
C ALA A 165 14.38 11.17 -3.29
N LEU A 166 13.97 11.26 -4.55
CA LEU A 166 14.84 11.10 -5.72
C LEU A 166 15.96 12.15 -5.73
N HIS A 167 15.62 13.43 -5.53
CA HIS A 167 16.61 14.50 -5.47
C HIS A 167 17.64 14.28 -4.35
N SER A 168 17.20 13.78 -3.18
CA SER A 168 18.12 13.46 -2.08
C SER A 168 19.12 12.34 -2.43
N GLN A 169 18.83 11.53 -3.45
CA GLN A 169 19.69 10.48 -3.97
C GLN A 169 20.40 10.86 -5.28
N GLY A 170 20.38 12.15 -5.66
CA GLY A 170 20.99 12.64 -6.90
C GLY A 170 20.29 12.14 -8.18
N CYS A 171 19.06 11.64 -8.05
CA CYS A 171 18.25 11.17 -9.17
C CYS A 171 17.19 12.21 -9.54
N SER A 172 16.64 12.12 -10.76
CA SER A 172 15.51 12.93 -11.20
C SER A 172 14.42 12.04 -11.83
N PRO A 173 13.15 12.45 -11.84
CA PRO A 173 12.10 11.70 -12.55
C PRO A 173 12.41 11.54 -14.03
N ALA A 174 12.10 10.36 -14.58
CA ALA A 174 12.14 10.09 -16.02
C ALA A 174 11.15 10.96 -16.81
#